data_AF-A0A7X9PI99-F1
#
_entry.id   AF-A0A7X9PI99-F1
#
_cell.length_a   1.000
_cell.length_b   1.000
_cell.length_c   1.000
_cell.angle_alpha   90.00
_cell.angle_beta   90.00
_cell.angle_gamma   90.00
#
_symmetry.space_group_name_H-M   'P 1'
#
loop_
_entity.id
_entity.type
_entity.pdbx_description
1 polymer ?
#
loop_
_entity_poly.entity_id
_entity_poly.type
_entity_poly.pdbx_seq_one_letter_code
_entity_poly.pdbx_strand_id
1 'polypeptide(L)'
;MMNFTKRKNYFIEKKFQTKYLLLTLLLLLFYTFIFIVVIFAPYVMTLYFDYPLSEKNEAARALLLLHSTVWPWIGGVILFFCIISIFISHKVAGPLFRLKKSLKQIAQGDLNVVIKLRKWDDLKDLADHINVLVAELR
;
A
#
# COMPACT_ATOMS: atom_id res chain seq x y z
N MET A 1 3.88 30.03 -21.62
CA MET A 1 4.37 29.40 -20.37
C MET A 1 3.22 28.56 -19.79
N MET A 2 3.23 27.24 -19.97
CA MET A 2 2.15 26.36 -19.50
C MET A 2 2.25 26.19 -17.98
N ASN A 3 1.31 26.78 -17.25
CA ASN A 3 1.18 26.59 -15.81
C ASN A 3 0.63 25.19 -15.50
N PHE A 4 1.53 24.24 -15.24
CA PHE A 4 1.17 22.97 -14.62
C PHE A 4 0.92 23.18 -13.13
N THR A 5 -0.27 23.69 -12.78
CA THR A 5 -0.80 23.53 -11.42
C THR A 5 -1.18 22.05 -11.21
N LYS A 6 -0.15 21.20 -11.11
CA LYS A 6 -0.26 19.80 -10.74
C LYS A 6 -0.82 19.78 -9.31
N ARG A 7 -2.12 19.52 -9.16
CA ARG A 7 -2.76 19.42 -7.84
C ARG A 7 -2.09 18.29 -7.04
N LYS A 8 -1.13 18.65 -6.17
CA LYS A 8 -0.34 17.77 -5.30
C LYS A 8 -1.10 17.41 -4.02
N ASN A 9 -2.36 16.96 -4.13
CA ASN A 9 -3.06 16.45 -2.96
C ASN A 9 -3.17 14.93 -3.06
N TYR A 10 -2.21 14.25 -2.42
CA TYR A 10 -2.20 12.79 -2.34
C TYR A 10 -3.30 12.28 -1.41
N PHE A 11 -3.77 13.11 -0.48
CA PHE A 11 -4.84 12.78 0.46
C PHE A 11 -6.19 13.36 0.04
N ILE A 12 -6.91 12.66 -0.84
CA ILE A 12 -8.24 13.08 -1.33
C ILE A 12 -9.34 12.44 -0.47
N GLU A 13 -9.22 11.15 -0.16
CA GLU A 13 -10.16 10.38 0.66
C GLU A 13 -9.39 9.76 1.85
N LYS A 14 -9.06 10.59 2.85
CA LYS A 14 -8.19 10.22 3.98
C LYS A 14 -8.65 8.94 4.69
N LYS A 15 -9.96 8.75 4.89
CA LYS A 15 -10.49 7.55 5.56
C LYS A 15 -10.18 6.26 4.79
N PHE A 16 -10.35 6.28 3.47
CA PHE A 16 -10.03 5.13 2.62
C PHE A 16 -8.53 4.86 2.66
N GLN A 17 -7.72 5.87 2.37
CA GLN A 17 -6.26 5.71 2.28
C GLN A 17 -5.62 5.29 3.59
N THR A 18 -6.03 5.85 4.73
CA THR A 18 -5.54 5.45 6.05
C THR A 18 -5.92 4.01 6.39
N LYS A 19 -7.14 3.57 6.06
CA LYS A 19 -7.57 2.18 6.29
C LYS A 19 -6.67 1.19 5.54
N TYR A 20 -6.43 1.42 4.25
CA TYR A 20 -5.59 0.53 3.44
C TYR A 20 -4.12 0.63 3.81
N LEU A 21 -3.60 1.83 4.10
CA LEU A 21 -2.21 2.00 4.56
C LEU A 21 -1.97 1.27 5.89
N LEU A 22 -2.89 1.39 6.84
CA LEU A 22 -2.79 0.70 8.14
C LEU A 22 -2.88 -0.82 7.95
N LEU A 23 -3.81 -1.30 7.12
CA LEU A 23 -3.91 -2.73 6.79
C LEU A 23 -2.61 -3.26 6.16
N THR A 24 -2.07 -2.57 5.15
CA THR A 24 -0.81 -2.96 4.51
C THR A 24 0.35 -2.96 5.51
N LEU A 25 0.43 -1.93 6.38
CA LEU A 25 1.48 -1.84 7.38
C LEU A 25 1.37 -2.99 8.40
N LEU A 26 0.16 -3.30 8.88
CA LEU A 26 -0.05 -4.39 9.84
C LEU A 26 0.31 -5.74 9.23
N LEU A 27 -0.11 -6.02 7.99
CA LEU A 27 0.26 -7.24 7.28
C LEU A 27 1.78 -7.33 7.07
N LEU A 28 2.42 -6.22 6.75
CA LEU A 28 3.87 -6.16 6.55
C LEU A 28 4.63 -6.38 7.86
N LEU A 29 4.19 -5.79 8.96
CA LEU A 29 4.77 -6.00 10.29
C LEU A 29 4.59 -7.45 10.73
N PHE A 30 3.41 -8.04 10.50
CA PHE A 30 3.14 -9.43 10.80
C PHE A 30 4.06 -10.38 10.00
N TYR A 31 4.19 -10.14 8.69
CA TYR A 31 5.11 -10.92 7.85
C TYR A 31 6.57 -10.75 8.27
N THR A 32 6.98 -9.52 8.59
CA THR A 32 8.33 -9.22 9.07
C THR A 32 8.61 -9.90 10.41
N PHE A 33 7.63 -9.94 11.31
CA PHE A 33 7.73 -10.64 12.57
C PHE A 33 7.93 -12.15 12.36
N ILE A 34 7.10 -12.79 11.53
CA ILE A 34 7.27 -14.20 11.17
C ILE A 34 8.65 -14.44 10.56
N PHE A 35 9.07 -13.59 9.62
CA PHE A 35 10.36 -13.70 8.97
C PHE A 35 11.53 -13.63 9.96
N ILE A 36 11.49 -12.70 10.91
CA ILE A 36 12.49 -12.60 11.99
C ILE A 36 12.48 -13.89 12.82
N VAL A 37 11.31 -14.36 13.25
CA VAL A 37 11.22 -15.61 14.03
C VAL A 37 11.81 -16.78 13.26
N VAL A 38 11.43 -16.98 11.99
CA VAL A 38 11.91 -18.09 11.16
C VAL A 38 13.43 -18.08 11.01
N ILE A 39 14.04 -16.91 10.80
CA ILE A 39 15.49 -16.84 10.58
C ILE A 39 16.27 -16.89 11.90
N PHE A 40 15.83 -16.20 12.95
CA PHE A 40 16.57 -16.11 14.21
C PHE A 40 16.35 -17.30 15.15
N ALA A 41 15.17 -17.93 15.13
CA ALA A 41 14.82 -19.03 16.02
C ALA A 41 15.84 -20.18 16.02
N PRO A 42 16.32 -20.74 14.89
CA PRO A 42 17.25 -21.85 14.92
C PRO A 42 18.53 -21.52 15.69
N TYR A 43 19.12 -20.33 15.46
CA TYR A 43 20.34 -19.92 16.15
C TYR A 43 20.14 -19.67 17.65
N VAL A 44 19.00 -19.08 18.03
CA VAL A 44 18.64 -18.88 19.44
C VAL A 44 18.44 -20.23 20.14
N MET A 45 17.77 -21.17 19.47
CA MET A 45 17.54 -22.51 20.00
C MET A 45 18.88 -23.26 20.17
N THR A 46 19.78 -23.20 19.18
CA THR A 46 21.13 -23.80 19.31
C THR A 46 21.89 -23.25 20.51
N LEU A 47 21.78 -21.96 20.82
CA LEU A 47 22.41 -21.34 21.99
C LEU A 47 21.81 -21.82 23.32
N TYR A 48 20.48 -22.00 23.37
CA TYR A 48 19.77 -22.31 24.60
C TYR A 48 19.81 -23.81 24.98
N PHE A 49 19.72 -24.70 23.99
CA PHE A 49 19.71 -26.14 24.21
C PHE A 49 21.12 -26.74 24.33
N ASP A 50 21.19 -28.04 24.64
CA ASP A 50 22.44 -28.74 24.91
C ASP A 50 23.14 -29.18 23.63
N TYR A 51 23.69 -28.20 22.91
CA TYR A 51 24.53 -28.39 21.72
C TYR A 51 26.02 -28.29 22.07
N PRO A 52 26.91 -28.94 21.29
CA PRO A 52 28.36 -28.80 21.43
C PRO A 52 28.82 -27.34 21.38
N LEU A 53 29.89 -27.02 22.12
CA LEU A 53 30.41 -25.66 22.21
C LEU A 53 30.80 -25.08 20.85
N SER A 54 31.31 -25.91 19.93
CA SER A 54 31.61 -25.52 18.54
C SER A 54 30.38 -24.99 17.81
N GLU A 55 29.26 -25.70 17.89
CA GLU A 55 28.00 -25.32 17.24
C GLU A 55 27.39 -24.07 17.88
N LYS A 56 27.47 -23.96 19.21
CA LYS A 56 27.04 -22.73 19.92
C LYS A 56 27.84 -21.50 19.49
N ASN A 57 29.16 -21.66 19.32
CA ASN A 57 30.02 -20.59 18.86
C ASN A 57 29.70 -20.16 17.42
N GLU A 58 29.40 -21.12 16.54
CA GLU A 58 28.97 -20.83 15.17
C GLU A 58 27.62 -20.10 15.13
N ALA A 59 26.63 -20.60 15.89
CA ALA A 59 25.32 -19.96 15.99
C ALA A 59 25.39 -18.54 16.58
N ALA A 60 26.26 -18.31 17.57
CA ALA A 60 26.46 -16.98 18.16
C ALA A 60 27.04 -16.00 17.14
N ARG A 61 28.03 -16.43 16.35
CA ARG A 61 28.62 -15.62 15.27
C ARG A 61 27.58 -15.32 14.19
N ALA A 62 26.82 -16.31 13.77
CA ALA A 62 25.76 -16.14 12.78
C ALA A 62 24.69 -15.15 13.27
N LEU A 63 24.28 -15.25 14.54
CA LEU A 63 23.30 -14.35 15.15
C LEU A 63 23.80 -12.90 15.22
N LEU A 64 25.07 -12.69 15.58
CA LEU A 64 25.69 -11.36 15.58
C LEU A 64 25.75 -10.74 14.16
N LEU A 65 26.15 -11.54 13.16
CA LEU A 65 26.18 -11.10 11.76
C LEU A 65 24.78 -10.78 11.23
N LEU A 66 23.81 -11.63 11.54
CA LEU A 66 22.44 -11.44 11.13
C LEU A 66 21.83 -10.20 11.78
N HIS A 67 22.06 -10.02 13.09
CA HIS A 67 21.61 -8.85 13.84
C HIS A 67 22.21 -7.55 13.29
N SER A 68 23.51 -7.53 12.95
CA SER A 68 24.14 -6.30 12.40
C SER A 68 23.70 -5.99 10.97
N THR A 69 23.25 -7.00 10.22
CA THR A 69 22.96 -6.84 8.79
C THR A 69 21.48 -6.65 8.49
N VAL A 70 20.55 -7.29 9.20
CA VAL A 70 19.15 -7.41 8.75
C VAL A 70 18.31 -6.13 8.92
N TRP A 71 18.60 -5.30 9.93
CA TRP A 71 17.74 -4.16 10.27
C TRP A 71 17.63 -3.08 9.19
N PRO A 72 18.73 -2.63 8.54
CA PRO A 72 18.65 -1.68 7.44
C PRO A 72 17.80 -2.20 6.28
N TRP A 73 17.91 -3.50 5.94
CA TRP A 73 17.13 -4.13 4.88
C TRP A 73 15.64 -4.17 5.23
N ILE A 74 15.29 -4.57 6.46
CA ILE A 74 13.90 -4.55 6.93
C ILE A 74 13.32 -3.13 6.85
N GLY A 75 14.06 -2.12 7.35
CA GLY A 75 13.64 -0.72 7.26
C GLY A 75 13.42 -0.26 5.83
N GLY A 76 14.34 -0.62 4.92
CA GLY A 76 14.23 -0.32 3.49
C GLY A 76 13.01 -0.95 2.83
N VAL A 77 12.74 -2.22 3.11
CA VAL A 77 11.55 -2.93 2.62
C VAL A 77 10.27 -2.26 3.14
N ILE A 78 10.20 -1.97 4.44
CA ILE A 78 9.03 -1.29 5.04
C ILE A 78 8.78 0.06 4.36
N LEU A 79 9.82 0.87 4.19
CA LEU A 79 9.71 2.16 3.55
C LEU A 79 9.25 2.03 2.09
N PHE A 80 9.82 1.10 1.34
CA PHE A 80 9.46 0.84 -0.06
C PHE A 80 7.98 0.45 -0.20
N PHE A 81 7.49 -0.48 0.63
CA PHE A 81 6.09 -0.90 0.60
C PHE A 81 5.13 0.21 1.04
N CYS A 82 5.49 1.03 2.03
CA CYS A 82 4.73 2.22 2.41
C CYS A 82 4.56 3.19 1.23
N ILE A 83 5.64 3.47 0.50
CA ILE A 83 5.62 4.34 -0.68
C ILE A 83 4.69 3.76 -1.75
N ILE A 84 4.84 2.47 -2.09
CA ILE A 84 3.98 1.78 -3.07
C ILE A 84 2.51 1.82 -2.64
N SER A 85 2.22 1.55 -1.37
CA SER A 85 0.85 1.55 -0.83
C SER A 85 0.17 2.90 -1.03
N ILE A 86 0.89 4.01 -0.83
CA ILE A 86 0.35 5.36 -1.06
C ILE A 86 0.03 5.56 -2.54
N PHE A 87 0.93 5.16 -3.45
CA PHE A 87 0.72 5.31 -4.89
C PHE A 87 -0.46 4.48 -5.39
N ILE A 88 -0.57 3.21 -4.97
CA ILE A 88 -1.70 2.33 -5.33
C ILE A 88 -3.00 2.90 -4.78
N SER A 89 -3.03 3.31 -3.51
CA SER A 89 -4.25 3.87 -2.91
C SER A 89 -4.72 5.15 -3.63
N HIS A 90 -3.80 5.95 -4.18
CA HIS A 90 -4.14 7.14 -4.97
C HIS A 90 -4.90 6.83 -6.26
N LYS A 91 -4.51 5.74 -6.95
CA LYS A 91 -5.14 5.29 -8.20
C LYS A 91 -6.62 4.93 -8.04
N VAL A 92 -7.05 4.63 -6.81
CA VAL A 92 -8.46 4.34 -6.49
C VAL A 92 -9.15 5.52 -5.83
N ALA A 93 -8.52 6.14 -4.81
CA ALA A 93 -9.14 7.23 -4.04
C ALA A 93 -9.44 8.48 -4.89
N GLY A 94 -8.53 8.82 -5.81
CA GLY A 94 -8.68 9.96 -6.72
C GLY A 94 -9.88 9.86 -7.66
N PRO A 95 -10.01 8.78 -8.46
CA PRO A 95 -11.19 8.60 -9.31
C PRO A 95 -12.48 8.36 -8.51
N LEU A 96 -12.42 7.69 -7.35
CA LEU A 96 -13.59 7.46 -6.51
C LEU A 96 -14.23 8.78 -6.05
N PHE A 97 -13.41 9.75 -5.63
CA PHE A 97 -13.89 11.07 -5.26
C PHE A 97 -14.58 11.78 -6.43
N ARG A 98 -14.01 11.70 -7.64
CA ARG A 98 -14.62 12.28 -8.85
C ARG A 98 -15.96 11.61 -9.18
N LEU A 99 -16.01 10.27 -9.14
CA LEU A 99 -17.22 9.49 -9.39
C LEU A 99 -18.34 9.89 -8.43
N LYS A 100 -18.08 9.95 -7.13
CA LYS A 100 -19.07 10.41 -6.13
C LYS A 100 -19.60 11.81 -6.44
N LYS A 101 -18.72 12.73 -6.84
CA LYS A 101 -19.11 14.09 -7.19
C LYS A 101 -20.02 14.12 -8.42
N SER A 102 -19.65 13.41 -9.49
CA SER A 102 -20.43 13.31 -10.72
C SER A 102 -21.79 12.65 -10.49
N LEU A 103 -21.82 11.53 -9.75
CA LEU A 103 -23.06 10.85 -9.39
C LEU A 103 -24.01 11.74 -8.59
N LYS A 104 -23.48 12.60 -7.71
CA LYS A 104 -24.31 13.57 -6.99
C LYS A 104 -24.95 14.60 -7.92
N GLN A 105 -24.25 15.04 -8.97
CA GLN A 105 -24.81 15.97 -9.96
C GLN A 105 -25.89 15.29 -10.80
N ILE A 106 -25.65 14.06 -11.25
CA ILE A 106 -26.62 13.24 -11.98
C ILE A 106 -27.89 13.02 -11.13
N ALA A 107 -27.74 12.69 -9.85
CA ALA A 107 -28.86 12.52 -8.92
C ALA A 107 -29.66 13.82 -8.68
N GLN A 108 -29.09 14.98 -9.00
CA GLN A 108 -29.76 16.29 -8.94
C GLN A 108 -30.43 16.66 -10.28
N GLY A 109 -30.41 15.78 -11.28
CA GLY A 109 -31.05 15.96 -12.58
C GLY A 109 -30.11 16.49 -13.68
N ASP A 110 -28.82 16.69 -13.39
CA ASP A 110 -27.85 17.09 -14.41
C ASP A 110 -27.35 15.88 -15.22
N LEU A 111 -28.05 15.59 -16.31
CA LEU A 111 -27.71 14.50 -17.25
C LEU A 111 -26.68 14.90 -18.31
N ASN A 112 -26.13 16.13 -18.26
CA ASN A 112 -25.07 16.55 -19.19
C ASN A 112 -23.66 16.23 -18.66
N VAL A 113 -23.55 15.57 -17.50
CA VAL A 113 -22.28 15.23 -16.87
C VAL A 113 -21.60 14.08 -17.61
N VAL A 114 -20.35 14.29 -18.03
CA VAL A 114 -19.48 13.25 -18.58
C VAL A 114 -18.30 13.00 -17.63
N ILE A 115 -18.20 11.77 -17.13
CA ILE A 115 -17.16 11.35 -16.20
C ILE A 115 -15.91 10.94 -16.98
N LYS A 116 -14.82 11.69 -16.84
CA LYS A 116 -13.53 11.37 -17.45
C LYS A 116 -12.44 11.21 -16.40
N LEU A 117 -11.88 10.00 -16.31
CA LEU A 117 -10.80 9.66 -15.37
C LEU A 117 -9.42 9.65 -16.06
N ARG A 118 -8.34 9.68 -15.27
CA ARG A 118 -6.97 9.73 -15.82
C ARG A 118 -6.55 8.39 -16.40
N LYS A 119 -5.54 8.38 -17.28
CA LYS A 119 -5.06 7.17 -17.98
C LYS A 119 -4.75 5.98 -17.05
N TRP A 120 -4.32 6.21 -15.82
CA TRP A 120 -3.88 5.16 -14.90
C TRP A 120 -4.76 5.04 -13.66
N ASP A 121 -5.97 5.63 -13.69
CA ASP A 121 -6.98 5.48 -12.65
C ASP A 121 -7.70 4.13 -12.85
N ASP A 122 -7.97 3.41 -11.76
CA ASP A 122 -8.48 2.02 -11.84
C ASP A 122 -9.99 1.93 -12.10
N LEU A 123 -10.74 3.01 -11.85
CA LEU A 123 -12.21 3.03 -11.94
C LEU A 123 -12.76 3.52 -13.29
N LYS A 124 -11.95 3.50 -14.36
CA LYS A 124 -12.37 3.97 -15.68
C LYS A 124 -13.53 3.20 -16.26
N ASP A 125 -13.46 1.88 -16.20
CA ASP A 125 -14.50 1.02 -16.77
C ASP A 125 -15.86 1.34 -16.15
N LEU A 126 -15.89 1.51 -14.81
CA LEU A 126 -17.08 1.97 -14.10
C LEU A 126 -17.53 3.38 -14.55
N ALA A 127 -16.60 4.31 -14.75
CA ALA A 127 -16.93 5.65 -15.24
C ALA A 127 -17.56 5.60 -16.65
N ASP A 128 -17.04 4.74 -17.53
CA ASP A 128 -17.54 4.57 -18.89
C ASP A 128 -18.95 3.96 -18.88
N HIS A 129 -19.20 2.93 -18.07
CA HIS A 129 -20.54 2.35 -17.89
C HIS A 129 -21.55 3.36 -17.32
N ILE A 130 -21.13 4.23 -16.38
CA ILE A 130 -22.00 5.29 -15.86
C ILE A 130 -22.31 6.32 -16.96
N ASN A 131 -21.33 6.68 -17.79
CA ASN A 131 -21.56 7.60 -18.90
C ASN A 131 -22.58 7.06 -19.90
N VAL A 132 -22.52 5.76 -20.22
CA VAL A 132 -23.52 5.09 -21.06
C VAL A 132 -24.90 5.17 -20.42
N LEU A 133 -25.02 4.82 -19.14
CA LEU A 133 -26.29 4.89 -18.41
C LEU A 133 -26.88 6.31 -18.41
N VAL A 134 -26.07 7.34 -18.15
CA VAL A 134 -26.54 8.73 -18.17
C VAL A 134 -27.01 9.15 -19.56
N ALA A 135 -26.34 8.68 -20.62
CA ALA A 135 -26.75 8.95 -21.99
C ALA A 135 -28.12 8.33 -22.33
N GLU A 136 -28.42 7.13 -21.82
CA GLU A 136 -29.72 6.46 -22.00
C GLU A 136 -30.86 7.11 -21.20
N LEU A 137 -30.53 7.85 -20.13
CA LEU A 137 -31.52 8.56 -19.30
C LEU A 137 -31.90 9.94 -19.86
N ARG A 138 -31.19 10.43 -20.87
CA ARG A 138 -31.35 11.76 -21.46
C ARG A 138 -32.46 11.80 -22.50
#